data_AF-E2B497-F1
#
_entry.id   AF-E2B497-F1
#
_cell.length_a   1.000
_cell.length_b   1.000
_cell.length_c   1.000
_cell.angle_alpha   90.00
_cell.angle_beta   90.00
_cell.angle_gamma   90.00
#
_symmetry.space_group_name_H-M   'P 1'
#
loop_
_entity.id
_entity.type
_entity.pdbx_description
1 polymer ?
#
loop_
_entity_poly.entity_id
_entity_poly.type
_entity_poly.pdbx_seq_one_letter_code
_entity_poly.pdbx_strand_id
1 'polypeptide(L)'
;VQCPLAAAAKVAAAERVLIGWTRAGVVALSARVKLCYRCLEPGHVRERCDSATDRSGLCYRCGNPGHRAKGCQGTARCPVCAEVG
;
A
#
# COMPACT_ATOMS: atom_id res chain seq x y z
N VAL A 1 -13.28 -7.72 6.62
CA VAL A 1 -14.18 -7.39 7.76
C VAL A 1 -14.06 -5.89 8.01
N GLN A 2 -15.17 -5.16 8.09
CA GLN A 2 -15.19 -3.73 8.45
C GLN A 2 -15.70 -3.63 9.90
N CYS A 3 -15.12 -2.75 10.71
CA CYS A 3 -15.58 -2.51 12.07
C CYS A 3 -15.43 -1.03 12.46
N PRO A 4 -16.17 -0.54 13.45
CA PRO A 4 -16.03 0.82 13.93
C PRO A 4 -14.63 1.10 14.49
N LEU A 5 -14.13 2.33 14.30
CA LEU A 5 -12.79 2.73 14.73
C LEU A 5 -12.55 2.50 16.23
N ALA A 6 -13.56 2.77 17.06
CA ALA A 6 -13.47 2.55 18.51
C ALA A 6 -13.28 1.07 18.87
N ALA A 7 -13.89 0.14 18.12
CA ALA A 7 -13.70 -1.30 18.33
C ALA A 7 -12.30 -1.72 17.87
N ALA A 8 -11.86 -1.24 16.70
CA ALA A 8 -10.50 -1.50 16.21
C ALA A 8 -9.42 -1.01 17.17
N ALA A 9 -9.61 0.18 17.76
CA ALA A 9 -8.68 0.75 18.75
C ALA A 9 -8.58 -0.11 20.02
N LYS A 10 -9.71 -0.61 20.52
CA LYS A 10 -9.73 -1.51 21.69
C LYS A 10 -8.99 -2.82 21.41
N VAL A 11 -9.20 -3.40 20.23
CA VAL A 11 -8.56 -4.65 19.83
C VAL A 11 -7.06 -4.46 19.60
N ALA A 12 -6.65 -3.31 19.04
CA ALA A 12 -5.25 -2.95 18.88
C ALA A 12 -4.55 -2.76 20.25
N ALA A 13 -5.20 -2.09 21.20
CA ALA A 13 -4.66 -1.89 22.55
C ALA A 13 -4.57 -3.18 23.38
N ALA A 14 -5.44 -4.15 23.11
CA ALA A 14 -5.45 -5.43 23.80
C ALA A 14 -4.36 -6.41 23.31
N GLU A 15 -3.69 -6.13 22.18
CA GLU A 15 -2.68 -6.97 21.49
C GLU A 15 -3.09 -8.40 21.12
N ARG A 16 -4.23 -8.87 21.63
CA ARG A 16 -4.77 -10.20 21.44
C ARG A 16 -6.29 -10.14 21.42
N VAL A 17 -6.90 -10.94 20.55
CA VAL A 17 -8.35 -11.08 20.44
C VAL A 17 -8.75 -12.54 20.60
N LEU A 18 -9.86 -12.79 21.28
CA LEU A 18 -10.46 -14.10 21.39
C LEU A 18 -11.38 -14.36 20.20
N ILE A 19 -11.11 -15.44 19.46
CA ILE A 19 -11.94 -15.92 18.35
C ILE A 19 -12.33 -17.35 18.71
N GLY A 20 -13.54 -17.54 19.24
CA GLY A 20 -13.93 -18.79 19.87
C GLY A 20 -13.00 -19.14 21.03
N TRP A 21 -12.32 -20.28 20.93
CA TRP A 21 -11.37 -20.77 21.93
C TRP A 21 -9.91 -20.34 21.68
N THR A 22 -9.63 -19.68 20.56
CA THR A 22 -8.27 -19.30 20.17
C THR A 22 -7.96 -17.85 20.54
N ARG A 23 -6.77 -17.62 21.09
CA ARG A 23 -6.20 -16.28 21.31
C ARG A 23 -5.32 -15.91 20.12
N ALA A 24 -5.78 -15.01 19.26
CA ALA A 24 -5.03 -14.52 18.11
C ALA A 24 -4.30 -13.22 18.45
N GLY A 25 -3.03 -13.09 18.06
CA GLY A 25 -2.27 -11.86 18.20
C GLY A 25 -2.78 -10.77 17.24
N VAL A 26 -2.72 -9.52 17.69
CA VAL A 26 -3.13 -8.33 16.93
C VAL A 26 -1.96 -7.37 16.91
N VAL A 27 -1.58 -6.92 15.72
CA VAL A 27 -0.55 -5.90 15.52
C VAL A 27 -1.16 -4.76 14.72
N ALA A 28 -1.04 -3.54 15.24
CA ALA A 28 -1.42 -2.34 14.51
C ALA A 28 -0.41 -2.10 13.38
N LEU A 29 -0.87 -2.21 12.14
CA LEU A 29 -0.05 -1.84 10.97
C LEU A 29 -0.03 -0.32 10.83
N SER A 30 1.12 0.21 10.42
CA SER A 30 1.22 1.61 10.03
C SER A 30 0.29 1.92 8.87
N ALA A 31 -0.19 3.16 8.81
CA ALA A 31 -1.07 3.59 7.74
C ALA A 31 -0.36 3.40 6.39
N ARG A 32 -0.96 2.58 5.51
CA ARG A 32 -0.43 2.40 4.17
C ARG A 32 -0.56 3.72 3.41
N VAL A 33 0.58 4.30 3.05
CA VAL A 33 0.62 5.54 2.28
C VAL A 33 -0.04 5.29 0.92
N LYS A 34 -0.97 6.17 0.56
CA LYS A 34 -1.60 6.15 -0.76
C LYS A 34 -0.58 6.63 -1.79
N LEU A 35 -0.33 5.79 -2.80
CA LEU A 35 0.51 6.13 -3.94
C LEU A 35 -0.37 6.57 -5.10
N CYS A 36 0.06 7.59 -5.82
CA CYS A 36 -0.60 8.04 -7.02
C CYS A 36 -0.44 6.99 -8.14
N TYR A 37 -1.54 6.57 -8.76
CA TYR A 37 -1.47 5.58 -9.85
C TYR A 37 -0.89 6.14 -11.16
N ARG A 38 -0.66 7.46 -11.26
CA ARG A 38 -0.08 8.14 -12.42
C ARG A 38 1.43 8.33 -12.25
N CYS A 39 1.87 9.07 -11.24
CA CYS A 39 3.29 9.35 -11.03
C CYS A 39 3.98 8.40 -10.04
N LEU A 40 3.25 7.54 -9.32
CA LEU A 40 3.75 6.63 -8.29
C LEU A 40 4.31 7.32 -7.04
N GLU A 41 4.10 8.63 -6.89
CA GLU A 41 4.51 9.37 -5.69
C GLU A 41 3.48 9.24 -4.56
N PRO A 42 3.93 9.27 -3.29
CA PRO A 42 3.04 9.24 -2.14
C PRO A 42 2.28 10.56 -1.96
N GLY A 43 1.14 10.50 -1.26
CA GLY A 43 0.47 11.69 -0.71
C GLY A 43 -0.71 12.21 -1.52
N HIS A 44 -0.91 11.76 -2.76
CA HIS A 44 -2.06 12.13 -3.57
C HIS A 44 -2.59 10.96 -4.41
N VAL A 45 -3.73 11.18 -5.08
CA VAL A 45 -4.37 10.24 -6.01
C VAL A 45 -4.35 10.81 -7.42
N ARG A 46 -4.61 9.98 -8.44
CA ARG A 46 -4.55 10.36 -9.86
C ARG A 46 -5.31 11.64 -10.20
N GLU A 47 -6.49 11.84 -9.60
CA GLU A 47 -7.35 13.01 -9.83
C GLU A 47 -6.73 14.34 -9.37
N ARG A 48 -5.79 14.29 -8.43
CA ARG A 48 -5.10 15.46 -7.85
C ARG A 48 -3.60 15.45 -8.19
N CYS A 49 -3.22 14.73 -9.25
CA CYS A 49 -1.82 14.60 -9.65
C CYS A 49 -1.40 15.78 -10.53
N ASP A 50 -0.46 16.57 -10.03
CA ASP A 50 0.17 17.72 -10.67
C ASP A 50 1.55 17.39 -11.26
N SER A 51 2.10 16.20 -11.00
CA SER A 51 3.40 15.78 -11.53
C SER A 51 3.41 15.74 -13.07
N ALA A 52 4.49 16.25 -13.65
CA ALA A 52 4.72 16.21 -15.11
C ALA A 52 5.00 14.80 -15.63
N THR A 53 5.55 13.91 -14.79
CA THR A 53 5.95 12.56 -15.17
C THR A 53 4.78 11.58 -15.08
N ASP A 54 4.45 10.94 -16.20
CA ASP A 54 3.47 9.86 -16.25
C ASP A 54 4.16 8.49 -16.25
N ARG A 55 3.95 7.74 -15.16
CA ARG A 55 4.45 6.37 -14.94
C ARG A 55 3.30 5.34 -14.96
N SER A 56 2.10 5.73 -15.41
CA SER A 56 0.90 4.87 -15.41
C SER A 56 1.02 3.61 -16.28
N GLY A 57 1.93 3.62 -17.26
CA GLY A 57 2.28 2.47 -18.10
C GLY A 57 3.27 1.49 -17.47
N LEU A 58 3.87 1.82 -16.32
CA LEU A 58 4.86 0.98 -15.65
C LEU A 58 4.20 -0.02 -14.71
N CYS A 59 4.86 -1.14 -14.50
CA CYS A 59 4.47 -2.13 -13.51
C CYS A 59 4.65 -1.58 -12.10
N TYR A 60 3.58 -1.57 -11.29
CA TYR A 60 3.61 -1.13 -9.88
C TYR A 60 4.59 -1.91 -8.99
N ARG A 61 5.03 -3.10 -9.42
CA ARG A 61 5.98 -3.93 -8.66
C ARG A 61 7.43 -3.62 -9.03
N CYS A 62 7.77 -3.64 -10.31
CA CYS A 62 9.17 -3.58 -10.77
C CYS A 62 9.54 -2.32 -11.57
N GLY A 63 8.57 -1.46 -11.91
CA GLY A 63 8.81 -0.23 -12.67
C GLY A 63 9.04 -0.43 -14.17
N ASN A 64 8.95 -1.65 -14.71
CA ASN A 64 9.14 -1.90 -16.14
C ASN A 64 7.81 -1.80 -16.92
N PRO A 65 7.83 -1.33 -18.18
CA PRO A 65 6.66 -1.32 -19.05
C PRO A 65 6.30 -2.73 -19.56
N GLY A 66 5.16 -2.85 -20.24
CA GLY A 66 4.75 -4.06 -20.97
C GLY A 66 3.98 -5.11 -20.15
N HIS A 67 3.85 -4.94 -18.84
CA HIS A 67 3.03 -5.81 -18.00
C HIS A 67 2.48 -5.09 -16.77
N ARG A 68 1.49 -5.71 -16.11
CA ARG A 68 0.93 -5.25 -14.83
C ARG A 68 1.46 -6.11 -13.68
N ALA A 69 1.34 -5.60 -12.45
CA ALA A 69 1.81 -6.28 -11.24
C ALA A 69 1.28 -7.72 -11.09
N LYS A 70 0.07 -8.01 -11.59
CA LYS A 70 -0.53 -9.35 -11.59
C LYS A 70 0.31 -10.40 -12.33
N GLY A 71 1.04 -10.00 -13.37
CA GLY A 71 1.91 -10.88 -14.17
C GLY A 71 3.41 -10.60 -13.98
N CYS A 72 3.79 -9.85 -12.95
CA CYS A 72 5.18 -9.43 -12.77
C CYS A 72 6.02 -10.52 -12.09
N GLN A 73 7.02 -11.03 -12.83
CA GLN A 73 8.04 -11.94 -12.32
C GLN A 73 9.33 -11.23 -11.87
N GLY A 74 9.45 -9.92 -12.12
CA GLY A 74 10.59 -9.12 -11.69
C GLY A 74 10.62 -8.83 -10.19
N THR A 75 11.81 -8.50 -9.70
CA THR A 75 12.04 -8.04 -8.31
C THR A 75 11.33 -6.72 -8.05
N ALA A 76 10.87 -6.51 -6.81
CA ALA A 76 10.25 -5.26 -6.42
C ALA A 76 11.26 -4.10 -6.51
N ARG A 77 10.95 -3.08 -7.31
CA ARG A 77 11.76 -1.88 -7.49
C ARG A 77 10.83 -0.69 -7.64
N CYS A 78 11.01 0.31 -6.78
CA CYS A 78 10.27 1.57 -6.87
C CYS A 78 10.96 2.50 -7.88
N PRO A 79 10.32 2.88 -8.99
CA PRO A 79 10.91 3.81 -9.95
C PRO A 79 11.13 5.21 -9.34
N VAL A 80 10.25 5.65 -8.43
CA VAL A 80 10.41 6.94 -7.73
C VAL A 80 11.67 6.94 -6.86
N CYS A 81 11.88 5.91 -6.04
CA CYS A 81 13.10 5.81 -5.21
C CYS A 81 14.35 5.66 -6.08
N ALA A 82 14.26 4.94 -7.20
CA ALA A 82 15.39 4.77 -8.11
C ALA A 82 15.83 6.07 -8.79
N GLU A 83 14.94 7.05 -8.94
CA GLU A 83 15.25 8.36 -9.50
C GLU A 83 15.72 9.37 -8.43
N VAL A 84 15.20 9.26 -7.20
CA VAL A 84 15.52 10.18 -6.10
C VAL A 84 16.89 9.87 -5.47
N GLY A 85 17.34 8.60 -5.46
CA GLY A 85 18.63 8.19 -4.90
C GLY A 85 18.62 8.06 -3.39
#